data_AF-A0A7Z9HW22-F1
#
_entry.id   AF-A0A7Z9HW22-F1
#
_cell.length_a   1.000
_cell.length_b   1.000
_cell.length_c   1.000
_cell.angle_alpha   90.00
_cell.angle_beta   90.00
_cell.angle_gamma   90.00
#
_symmetry.space_group_name_H-M   'P 1'
#
loop_
_entity.id
_entity.type
_entity.pdbx_description
1 polymer ?
#
loop_
_entity_poly.entity_id
_entity_poly.type
_entity_poly.pdbx_seq_one_letter_code
_entity_poly.pdbx_strand_id
1 'polypeptide(L)'
;MVKRIRKSDPGAVIVLQGDHGPGSQYVGNSLAKTNMHERSGILNAYLFPDADYSSLYPAITPANTFRVISNRFFKTEFELVEDTTYSSSTAAAYDFEPVSFE
;
A
#
# COMPACT_ATOMS: atom_id res chain seq x y z
N MET A 1 12.85 11.26 11.63
CA MET A 1 12.50 9.90 12.09
C MET A 1 13.36 8.82 11.42
N VAL A 2 13.21 8.57 10.11
CA VAL A 2 13.93 7.50 9.37
C VAL A 2 15.44 7.47 9.65
N LYS A 3 16.13 8.62 9.55
CA LYS A 3 17.56 8.73 9.84
C LYS A 3 17.94 8.29 11.26
N ARG A 4 17.05 8.53 12.24
CA ARG A 4 17.28 8.14 13.64
C ARG A 4 17.11 6.63 13.83
N ILE A 5 16.06 6.04 13.26
CA ILE A 5 15.82 4.59 13.28
C ILE A 5 17.00 3.87 12.63
N ARG A 6 17.42 4.29 11.43
CA ARG A 6 18.55 3.68 10.72
C ARG A 6 19.89 3.82 11.45
N LYS A 7 20.05 4.87 12.27
CA LYS A 7 21.24 5.04 13.12
C LYS A 7 21.20 4.09 14.33
N SER A 8 20.03 3.86 14.93
CA SER A 8 19.89 2.97 16.09
C SER A 8 19.87 1.49 15.70
N ASP A 9 19.32 1.17 14.53
CA ASP A 9 19.25 -0.18 13.98
C ASP A 9 19.51 -0.13 12.46
N PRO A 10 20.75 -0.39 12.02
CA PRO A 10 21.09 -0.48 10.61
C PRO A 10 20.39 -1.63 9.87
N GLY A 11 19.88 -2.64 10.59
CA GLY A 11 19.16 -3.79 10.03
C GLY A 11 17.66 -3.57 9.87
N ALA A 12 17.13 -2.40 10.29
CA ALA A 12 15.70 -2.13 10.23
C ALA A 12 15.17 -2.07 8.79
N VAL A 13 14.11 -2.83 8.52
CA VAL A 13 13.22 -2.59 7.38
C VAL A 13 12.29 -1.45 7.74
N ILE A 14 12.24 -0.40 6.92
CA ILE A 14 11.38 0.77 7.17
C ILE A 14 10.38 0.90 6.03
N VAL A 15 9.10 0.93 6.39
CA VAL A 15 7.99 1.21 5.46
C VAL A 15 7.32 2.51 5.87
N LEU A 16 7.10 3.41 4.91
CA LEU A 16 6.26 4.60 5.08
C LEU A 16 5.07 4.47 4.14
N GLN A 17 3.89 4.40 4.73
CA GLN A 17 2.66 4.12 4.00
C GLN A 17 1.58 5.14 4.38
N GLY A 18 0.92 5.72 3.38
CA GLY A 18 -0.34 6.46 3.57
C GLY A 18 -1.50 5.51 3.81
N ASP A 19 -2.48 5.93 4.60
CA ASP A 19 -3.73 5.19 4.77
C ASP A 19 -4.66 5.39 3.56
N HIS A 20 -4.64 6.58 2.96
CA HIS A 20 -5.33 6.92 1.72
C HIS A 20 -4.61 8.04 0.94
N GLY A 21 -5.01 8.24 -0.31
CA GLY A 21 -4.59 9.38 -1.12
C GLY A 21 -5.33 10.68 -0.74
N PRO A 22 -4.99 11.83 -1.35
CA PRO A 22 -5.43 13.15 -0.90
C PRO A 22 -6.96 13.38 -0.94
N GLY A 23 -7.66 12.77 -1.91
CA GLY A 23 -9.13 12.80 -1.99
C GLY A 23 -9.74 14.19 -2.23
N SER A 24 -9.08 15.08 -2.99
CA SER A 24 -9.62 16.39 -3.37
C SER A 24 -10.93 16.30 -4.18
N GLN A 25 -11.16 15.18 -4.86
CA GLN A 25 -12.40 14.87 -5.59
C GLN A 25 -13.19 13.72 -4.94
N TYR A 26 -13.16 13.63 -3.61
CA TYR A 26 -13.91 12.61 -2.87
C TYR A 26 -15.39 12.99 -2.69
N VAL A 27 -16.30 12.09 -3.08
CA VAL A 27 -17.74 12.21 -2.88
C VAL A 27 -18.19 11.04 -2.00
N GLY A 28 -18.31 11.28 -0.69
CA GLY A 28 -18.42 10.20 0.29
C GLY A 28 -19.56 9.20 0.07
N ASN A 29 -20.70 9.66 -0.45
CA ASN A 29 -21.85 8.80 -0.73
C ASN A 29 -21.88 8.24 -2.17
N SER A 30 -20.82 8.41 -2.96
CA SER A 30 -20.79 7.96 -4.35
C SER A 30 -19.38 7.63 -4.83
N LEU A 31 -19.09 6.33 -4.95
CA LEU A 31 -17.85 5.84 -5.56
C LEU A 31 -17.74 6.30 -7.02
N ALA A 32 -18.84 6.21 -7.78
CA ALA A 32 -18.89 6.63 -9.18
C ALA A 32 -18.56 8.13 -9.41
N LYS A 33 -18.71 8.97 -8.39
CA LYS A 33 -18.36 10.40 -8.44
C LYS A 33 -17.05 10.72 -7.73
N THR A 34 -16.42 9.72 -7.10
CA THR A 34 -15.12 9.88 -6.44
C THR A 34 -14.02 9.60 -7.44
N ASN A 35 -12.99 10.45 -7.47
CA ASN A 35 -11.75 10.10 -8.16
C ASN A 35 -11.02 9.00 -7.38
N MET A 36 -11.29 7.75 -7.75
CA MET A 36 -10.71 6.61 -7.05
C MET A 36 -9.21 6.46 -7.29
N HIS A 37 -8.70 6.88 -8.46
CA HIS A 37 -7.26 6.90 -8.73
C HIS A 37 -6.53 7.85 -7.76
N GLU A 38 -7.08 9.03 -7.51
CA GLU A 38 -6.56 9.93 -6.49
C GLU A 38 -6.69 9.33 -5.09
N ARG A 39 -7.85 8.75 -4.75
CA ARG A 39 -8.13 8.28 -3.40
C ARG A 39 -7.32 7.03 -3.01
N SER A 40 -7.01 6.15 -3.96
CA SER A 40 -6.19 4.95 -3.75
C SER A 40 -4.69 5.19 -3.95
N GLY A 41 -4.31 6.28 -4.62
CA GLY A 41 -2.91 6.67 -4.84
C GLY A 41 -2.22 7.12 -3.55
N ILE A 42 -1.68 6.17 -2.80
CA ILE A 42 -0.99 6.44 -1.53
C ILE A 42 0.52 6.60 -1.70
N LEU A 43 1.15 7.27 -0.74
CA LEU A 43 2.58 7.08 -0.50
C LEU A 43 2.81 5.62 -0.06
N ASN A 44 3.67 4.90 -0.77
CA ASN A 44 4.10 3.56 -0.40
C ASN A 44 5.60 3.42 -0.64
N ALA A 45 6.39 3.68 0.40
CA ALA A 45 7.85 3.77 0.29
C ALA A 45 8.54 2.74 1.19
N TYR A 46 9.55 2.09 0.64
CA TYR A 46 10.31 1.02 1.28
C TYR A 46 11.77 1.41 1.40
N LEU A 47 12.37 1.05 2.51
CA LEU A 47 13.81 1.12 2.69
C LEU A 47 14.27 -0.19 3.30
N PHE A 48 15.00 -0.95 2.49
CA PHE A 48 15.55 -2.24 2.89
C PHE A 48 17.00 -2.08 3.34
N PRO A 49 17.42 -2.81 4.38
CA PRO A 49 18.77 -2.69 4.95
C PRO A 49 19.87 -3.14 3.98
N ASP A 50 19.55 -4.04 3.05
CA ASP A 50 20.45 -4.57 2.01
C ASP A 50 20.39 -3.80 0.69
N ALA A 51 19.50 -2.80 0.59
CA ALA A 51 19.24 -2.00 -0.61
C ALA A 51 18.88 -2.81 -1.89
N ASP A 52 18.47 -4.08 -1.75
CA ASP A 52 18.01 -4.89 -2.88
C ASP A 52 16.48 -4.92 -2.94
N TYR A 53 15.95 -4.17 -3.90
CA TYR A 53 14.52 -3.98 -4.11
C TYR A 53 13.96 -4.87 -5.22
N SER A 54 14.68 -5.90 -5.66
CA SER A 54 14.27 -6.79 -6.76
C SER A 54 12.93 -7.51 -6.54
N SER A 55 12.52 -7.66 -5.28
CA SER A 55 11.22 -8.25 -4.91
C SER A 55 10.06 -7.25 -4.93
N LEU A 56 10.33 -5.95 -5.11
CA LEU A 56 9.31 -4.91 -5.29
C LEU A 56 9.06 -4.70 -6.78
N TYR A 57 7.87 -4.20 -7.10
CA TYR A 57 7.44 -3.94 -8.47
C TYR A 57 6.54 -2.70 -8.54
N PRO A 58 6.46 -2.00 -9.68
CA PRO A 58 5.83 -0.67 -9.74
C PRO A 58 4.35 -0.64 -9.34
N ALA A 59 3.60 -1.71 -9.63
CA ALA A 59 2.16 -1.81 -9.35
C ALA A 59 1.83 -2.38 -7.95
N ILE A 60 2.82 -2.56 -7.07
CA ILE A 60 2.63 -3.21 -5.77
C ILE A 60 1.60 -2.49 -4.90
N THR A 61 0.64 -3.25 -4.39
CA THR A 61 -0.33 -2.77 -3.40
C THR A 61 0.14 -3.08 -1.97
N PRO A 62 -0.38 -2.34 -0.97
CA PRO A 62 -0.14 -2.66 0.44
C PRO A 62 -0.49 -4.09 0.86
N ALA A 63 -1.35 -4.79 0.11
CA ALA A 63 -1.66 -6.20 0.35
C ALA A 63 -0.43 -7.11 0.26
N ASN A 64 0.54 -6.74 -0.58
CA ASN A 64 1.78 -7.50 -0.78
C ASN A 64 2.99 -6.96 0.00
N THR A 65 2.90 -5.78 0.63
CA THR A 65 3.99 -5.18 1.45
C THR A 65 4.60 -6.17 2.44
N PHE A 66 3.80 -6.72 3.35
CA PHE A 66 4.30 -7.60 4.40
C PHE A 66 4.64 -8.99 3.88
N ARG A 67 4.02 -9.44 2.79
CA ARG A 67 4.36 -10.71 2.14
C ARG A 67 5.77 -10.66 1.57
N VAL A 68 6.07 -9.61 0.80
CA VAL A 68 7.41 -9.38 0.24
C VAL A 68 8.45 -9.25 1.36
N ILE A 69 8.19 -8.43 2.38
CA ILE A 69 9.12 -8.24 3.49
C ILE A 69 9.35 -9.54 4.24
N SER A 70 8.29 -10.31 4.51
CA SER A 70 8.42 -11.55 5.28
C SER A 70 9.15 -12.63 4.51
N ASN A 71 8.83 -12.78 3.22
CA ASN A 71 9.51 -13.76 2.38
C ASN A 71 10.99 -13.44 2.27
N ARG A 72 11.34 -12.16 2.14
CA ARG A 72 12.73 -11.71 2.00
C ARG A 72 13.53 -11.83 3.29
N PHE A 73 13.02 -11.30 4.40
CA PHE A 73 13.82 -11.12 5.63
C PHE A 73 13.54 -12.15 6.72
N PHE A 74 12.39 -12.82 6.69
CA PHE A 74 11.99 -13.82 7.69
C PHE A 74 11.91 -15.24 7.12
N LYS A 75 12.31 -15.44 5.85
CA LYS A 75 12.32 -16.74 5.15
C LYS A 75 10.95 -17.43 5.17
N THR A 76 9.89 -16.64 5.08
CA THR A 76 8.53 -17.17 4.89
C THR A 76 8.27 -17.47 3.42
N GLU A 77 7.17 -18.16 3.15
CA GLU A 77 6.75 -18.55 1.79
C GLU A 77 5.30 -18.11 1.53
N PHE A 78 4.95 -16.87 1.88
CA PHE A 78 3.62 -16.35 1.61
C PHE A 78 3.43 -16.14 0.11
N GLU A 79 2.37 -16.72 -0.44
CA GLU A 79 1.93 -16.43 -1.79
C GLU A 79 1.54 -14.94 -1.93
N LEU A 80 1.96 -14.32 -3.03
CA LEU A 80 1.53 -12.98 -3.39
C LEU A 80 0.08 -13.02 -3.86
N VAL A 81 -0.70 -12.02 -3.48
CA VAL A 81 -2.10 -11.90 -3.91
C VAL A 81 -2.21 -10.92 -5.06
N GLU A 82 -3.34 -10.95 -5.77
CA GLU A 82 -3.60 -10.00 -6.84
C GLU A 82 -3.64 -8.56 -6.31
N ASP A 83 -3.01 -7.64 -7.03
CA ASP A 83 -2.95 -6.21 -6.71
C ASP A 83 -4.26 -5.50 -7.10
N THR A 84 -5.33 -5.81 -6.36
CA THR A 84 -6.68 -5.26 -6.54
C THR A 84 -7.05 -4.28 -5.44
N THR A 85 -7.88 -3.29 -5.78
CA THR A 85 -8.38 -2.27 -4.84
C THR A 85 -9.90 -2.39 -4.72
N TYR A 86 -10.40 -2.32 -3.49
CA TYR A 86 -11.83 -2.30 -3.19
C TYR A 86 -12.18 -1.06 -2.39
N SER A 87 -13.41 -0.55 -2.56
CA SER A 87 -13.91 0.58 -1.78
C SER A 87 -15.41 0.47 -1.53
N SER A 88 -15.89 1.20 -0.54
CA SER A 88 -17.33 1.33 -0.24
C SER A 88 -17.67 2.80 -0.04
N SER A 89 -18.89 3.19 -0.40
CA SER A 89 -19.39 4.53 -0.09
C SER A 89 -19.80 4.62 1.38
N THR A 90 -19.85 5.82 1.95
CA THR A 90 -20.36 6.03 3.30
C THR A 90 -21.85 5.69 3.44
N ALA A 91 -22.61 5.70 2.34
CA ALA A 91 -24.02 5.34 2.32
C ALA A 91 -24.24 3.81 2.36
N ALA A 92 -23.25 3.03 1.95
CA ALA A 92 -23.26 1.57 1.92
C ALA A 92 -21.96 1.03 2.54
N ALA A 93 -21.71 1.40 3.80
CA ALA A 93 -20.50 0.98 4.50
C ALA A 93 -20.38 -0.56 4.51
N TYR A 94 -19.17 -1.06 4.27
CA TYR A 94 -18.84 -2.49 4.15
C TYR A 94 -19.39 -3.21 2.92
N ASP A 95 -20.16 -2.54 2.06
CA ASP A 95 -20.52 -3.05 0.74
C ASP A 95 -19.41 -2.69 -0.25
N PHE A 96 -18.40 -3.56 -0.31
CA PHE A 96 -17.17 -3.30 -1.06
C PHE A 96 -17.32 -3.67 -2.54
N GLU A 97 -17.01 -2.71 -3.39
CA GLU A 97 -16.97 -2.86 -4.84
C GLU A 97 -15.53 -2.77 -5.35
N PRO A 98 -15.15 -3.52 -6.39
CA PRO A 98 -13.84 -3.39 -7.01
C PRO A 98 -13.70 -2.01 -7.66
N VAL A 99 -12.52 -1.40 -7.50
CA VAL A 99 -12.17 -0.14 -8.14
C VAL A 99 -11.54 -0.43 -9.50
N SER A 100 -12.12 0.12 -10.57
CA SER A 100 -11.50 0.15 -11.88
C SER A 100 -10.66 1.42 -12.06
N PHE A 101 -9.50 1.29 -12.70
CA PHE A 101 -8.58 2.39 -13.02
C PHE A 101 -8.48 2.63 -14.55
N GLU A 102 -9.45 2.15 -15.33
CA GLU A 102 -9.57 2.43 -16.78
C GLU A 102 -9.70 3.93 -17.10
#